data_AF-W0I688-F1
#
_entry.id   AF-W0I688-F1
#
_cell.length_a   1.000
_cell.length_b   1.000
_cell.length_c   1.000
_cell.angle_alpha   90.00
_cell.angle_beta   90.00
_cell.angle_gamma   90.00
#
_symmetry.space_group_name_H-M   'P 1'
#
loop_
_entity.id
_entity.type
_entity.pdbx_description
1 polymer ?
#
loop_
_entity_poly.entity_id
_entity_poly.type
_entity_poly.pdbx_seq_one_letter_code
_entity_poly.pdbx_strand_id
1 'polypeptide(L)'
;MKIVVKPEVGWRKVVFQIDDETFEKIKKIAEKHGFRLDEALKIILLGEFLNENTNMDVKKLREEVRKLEEKLYEIEGKWSPLKFASYGIAMDNQNLAIQLSGLVAENKRLRKMLGKKEKDYREIEKLIHCYLQFEKRERSK
;
A
#
# COMPACT_ATOMS: atom_id res chain seq x y z
N MET A 1 29.55 17.04 -24.46
CA MET A 1 28.96 15.72 -24.11
C MET A 1 28.18 15.08 -25.23
N LYS A 2 28.24 13.74 -25.34
CA LYS A 2 27.57 12.95 -26.39
C LYS A 2 26.39 12.16 -25.80
N ILE A 3 25.18 12.39 -26.32
CA ILE A 3 23.96 11.68 -25.92
C ILE A 3 23.51 10.80 -27.09
N VAL A 4 23.23 9.53 -26.81
CA VAL A 4 22.78 8.56 -27.82
C VAL A 4 21.35 8.14 -27.51
N VAL A 5 20.42 8.50 -28.38
CA VAL A 5 19.01 8.10 -28.29
C VAL A 5 18.78 6.91 -29.21
N LYS A 6 18.18 5.85 -28.67
CA LYS A 6 17.81 4.63 -29.40
C LYS A 6 16.31 4.40 -29.27
N PRO A 7 15.62 3.96 -30.33
CA PRO A 7 14.23 3.54 -30.25
C PRO A 7 14.12 2.20 -29.54
N GLU A 8 12.94 1.93 -28.97
CA GLU A 8 12.60 0.62 -28.40
C GLU A 8 12.48 -0.47 -29.48
N VAL A 9 12.07 -0.10 -30.70
CA VAL A 9 11.96 -0.99 -31.86
C VAL A 9 12.67 -0.39 -33.08
N GLY A 10 13.64 -1.11 -33.64
CA GLY A 10 14.41 -0.70 -34.83
C GLY A 10 15.89 -0.36 -34.56
N TRP A 11 16.66 -0.03 -35.61
CA TRP A 11 18.13 0.11 -35.54
C TRP A 11 18.67 1.55 -35.66
N ARG A 12 17.80 2.54 -35.90
CA ARG A 12 18.24 3.93 -36.06
C ARG A 12 18.68 4.49 -34.73
N LYS A 13 19.87 5.09 -34.67
CA LYS A 13 20.38 5.77 -33.47
C LYS A 13 20.58 7.24 -33.81
N VAL A 14 20.10 8.13 -32.96
CA VAL A 14 20.35 9.58 -33.10
C VAL A 14 21.37 9.97 -32.05
N VAL A 15 22.40 10.68 -32.48
CA VAL A 15 23.47 11.16 -31.60
C VAL A 15 23.38 12.67 -31.53
N PHE A 16 23.18 13.19 -30.32
CA PHE A 16 23.23 14.62 -30.05
C PHE A 16 24.58 14.94 -29.43
N GLN A 17 25.22 15.99 -29.93
CA GLN A 17 26.34 16.63 -29.28
C GLN A 17 25.81 17.89 -28.60
N ILE A 18 25.94 17.92 -27.27
CA ILE A 18 25.63 19.09 -26.45
C ILE A 18 26.96 19.59 -25.90
N ASP A 19 27.19 20.89 -25.90
CA ASP A 19 28.37 21.46 -25.25
C ASP A 19 28.34 21.21 -23.74
N ASP A 20 29.52 21.09 -23.13
CA ASP A 20 29.64 20.73 -21.72
C ASP A 20 29.04 21.80 -20.81
N GLU A 21 29.10 23.07 -21.21
CA GLU A 21 28.55 24.19 -20.44
C GLU A 21 27.01 24.12 -20.37
N THR A 22 26.35 23.88 -21.50
CA THR A 22 24.89 23.69 -21.59
C THR A 22 24.47 22.43 -20.86
N PHE A 23 25.24 21.35 -20.97
CA PHE A 23 24.94 20.13 -20.23
C PHE A 23 24.97 20.35 -18.71
N GLU A 24 25.98 21.05 -18.19
CA GLU A 24 26.05 21.38 -16.77
C GLU A 24 24.93 22.33 -16.31
N LYS A 25 24.50 23.27 -17.16
CA LYS A 25 23.32 24.10 -16.89
C LYS A 25 22.05 23.26 -16.78
N ILE A 26 21.83 22.34 -17.72
CA ILE A 26 20.68 21.42 -17.70
C ILE A 26 20.68 20.59 -16.41
N LYS A 27 21.85 20.04 -16.05
CA LYS A 27 22.01 19.24 -14.82
C LYS A 27 21.65 20.02 -13.56
N LYS A 28 22.17 21.25 -13.40
CA LYS A 28 21.85 22.11 -12.25
C LYS A 28 20.36 22.44 -12.17
N ILE A 29 19.70 22.68 -13.30
CA ILE A 29 18.26 22.95 -13.34
C ILE A 29 17.46 21.69 -12.99
N ALA A 30 17.83 20.53 -13.54
CA ALA A 30 17.17 19.25 -13.23
C ALA A 30 17.24 18.95 -11.73
N GLU A 31 18.44 19.04 -11.13
CA GLU A 31 18.66 18.83 -9.70
C GLU A 31 17.85 19.81 -8.84
N LYS A 32 17.86 21.10 -9.18
CA LYS A 32 17.11 22.13 -8.45
C LYS A 32 15.61 21.85 -8.40
N HIS A 33 15.06 21.26 -9.46
CA HIS A 33 13.64 20.98 -9.58
C HIS A 33 13.25 19.54 -9.19
N GLY A 34 14.23 18.67 -8.95
CA GLY A 34 14.03 17.28 -8.54
C GLY A 34 13.81 16.31 -9.70
N PHE A 35 14.16 16.70 -10.93
CA PHE A 35 14.07 15.83 -12.11
C PHE A 35 15.33 14.99 -12.25
N ARG A 36 15.17 13.76 -12.73
CA ARG A 36 16.32 12.99 -13.21
C ARG A 36 16.84 13.61 -14.50
N LEU A 37 18.15 13.54 -14.70
CA LEU A 37 18.80 14.15 -15.86
C LEU A 37 18.30 13.56 -17.19
N ASP A 38 18.02 12.26 -17.23
CA ASP A 38 17.47 11.59 -18.41
C ASP A 38 16.03 12.03 -18.74
N GLU A 39 15.22 12.32 -17.73
CA GLU A 39 13.86 12.87 -17.91
C GLU A 39 13.91 14.32 -18.39
N ALA A 40 14.76 15.15 -17.79
CA ALA A 40 14.96 16.52 -18.21
C ALA A 40 15.40 16.61 -19.68
N LEU A 41 16.35 15.75 -20.09
CA LEU A 41 16.80 15.66 -21.48
C LEU A 41 15.68 15.19 -22.43
N LYS A 42 14.85 14.23 -22.01
CA LYS A 42 13.68 13.80 -22.80
C LYS A 42 12.69 14.94 -23.02
N ILE A 43 12.33 15.67 -21.96
CA ILE A 43 11.41 16.81 -22.04
C ILE A 43 11.94 17.86 -23.03
N ILE A 44 13.23 18.22 -22.90
CA ILE A 44 13.89 19.20 -23.78
C ILE A 44 13.90 18.72 -25.24
N LEU A 45 14.24 17.46 -25.49
CA LEU A 45 14.36 16.89 -26.84
C LEU A 45 13.00 16.65 -27.52
N LEU A 46 11.97 16.31 -26.75
CA LEU A 46 10.62 16.06 -27.26
C LEU A 46 9.82 17.36 -27.46
N GLY A 47 10.31 18.49 -26.95
CA GLY A 47 9.65 19.77 -27.09
C GLY A 47 8.32 19.84 -26.33
N GLU A 48 8.11 18.97 -25.34
CA GLU A 48 6.95 18.98 -24.44
C GLU A 48 7.06 20.11 -23.41
N PHE A 49 7.31 21.33 -23.90
CA PHE A 49 7.18 22.52 -23.10
C PHE A 49 5.70 22.81 -22.93
N LEU A 50 5.26 23.07 -21.70
CA LEU A 50 3.93 23.62 -21.46
C LEU A 50 3.82 24.92 -22.26
N ASN A 51 3.00 24.95 -23.30
CA ASN A 51 2.79 26.11 -24.17
C ASN A 51 2.11 27.29 -23.45
N GLU A 52 1.64 27.05 -22.23
CA GLU A 52 0.94 28.04 -21.43
C GLU A 52 1.83 28.47 -20.27
N ASN A 53 1.90 29.79 -20.07
CA ASN A 53 2.16 30.37 -18.76
C ASN A 53 1.05 29.91 -17.81
N THR A 54 1.04 28.63 -17.43
CA THR A 54 0.25 28.15 -16.32
C THR A 54 0.79 28.90 -15.12
N ASN A 55 0.05 29.93 -14.73
CA ASN A 55 0.17 30.67 -13.48
C ASN A 55 -0.16 29.76 -12.27
N MET A 56 0.10 28.45 -12.40
CA MET A 56 0.05 27.50 -11.33
C MET A 56 1.27 27.78 -10.47
N ASP A 57 1.00 28.30 -9.27
CA ASP A 57 1.99 28.46 -8.24
C ASP A 57 2.43 27.06 -7.77
N VAL A 58 3.43 26.51 -8.46
CA VAL A 58 4.04 25.20 -8.15
C VAL A 58 4.49 25.14 -6.70
N LYS A 59 4.86 26.28 -6.10
CA LYS A 59 5.23 26.37 -4.68
C LYS A 59 4.01 26.15 -3.79
N LYS A 60 2.86 26.73 -4.13
CA LYS A 60 1.60 26.51 -3.42
C LYS A 60 1.15 25.05 -3.51
N LEU A 61 1.24 24.43 -4.69
CA LEU A 61 0.95 23.00 -4.87
C LEU A 61 1.85 22.11 -4.01
N ARG A 62 3.17 22.39 -3.98
CA ARG A 62 4.10 21.66 -3.11
C ARG A 62 3.74 21.80 -1.62
N GLU A 63 3.33 22.98 -1.20
CA GLU A 63 2.90 23.22 0.18
C GLU A 63 1.59 22.48 0.53
N GLU A 64 0.65 22.43 -0.41
CA GLU A 64 -0.60 21.66 -0.24
C GLU A 64 -0.33 20.16 -0.15
N VAL A 65 0.55 19.62 -0.99
CA VAL A 65 0.99 18.21 -0.92
C VAL A 65 1.62 17.92 0.44
N ARG A 66 2.55 18.76 0.91
CA ARG A 66 3.19 18.57 2.22
C ARG A 66 2.18 18.53 3.36
N LYS A 67 1.18 19.43 3.36
CA LYS A 67 0.11 19.43 4.37
C LYS A 67 -0.76 18.19 4.32
N LEU A 68 -0.99 17.63 3.14
CA LEU A 68 -1.73 16.37 2.99
C LEU A 68 -0.92 15.18 3.51
N GLU A 69 0.38 15.15 3.25
CA GLU A 69 1.29 14.13 3.80
C GLU A 69 1.32 14.18 5.34
N GLU A 70 1.42 15.37 5.93
CA GLU A 70 1.38 15.54 7.39
C GLU A 70 0.06 15.01 8.00
N LYS A 71 -1.08 15.33 7.39
CA LYS A 71 -2.40 14.82 7.82
C LYS A 71 -2.50 13.31 7.66
N LEU A 72 -1.94 12.75 6.59
CA LEU A 72 -1.91 11.32 6.36
C LEU A 72 -1.15 10.63 7.49
N TYR A 73 0.05 11.12 7.83
CA TYR A 73 0.83 10.58 8.94
C TYR A 73 0.11 10.66 10.28
N GLU A 74 -0.61 11.76 10.55
CA GLU A 74 -1.40 11.89 11.77
C GLU A 74 -2.53 10.84 11.83
N ILE A 75 -3.22 10.62 10.71
CA ILE A 75 -4.28 9.61 10.61
C ILE A 75 -3.70 8.20 10.74
N GLU A 76 -2.61 7.89 10.06
CA GLU A 76 -1.93 6.60 10.16
C GLU A 76 -1.45 6.33 11.59
N GLY A 77 -0.90 7.34 12.27
CA GLY A 77 -0.52 7.26 13.67
C GLY A 77 -1.69 6.93 14.60
N LYS A 78 -2.89 7.45 14.31
CA LYS A 78 -4.12 7.14 15.07
C LYS A 78 -4.74 5.79 14.68
N TRP A 79 -4.62 5.39 13.41
CA TRP A 79 -5.24 4.19 12.87
C TRP A 79 -4.43 2.93 13.18
N SER A 80 -3.11 3.04 13.26
CA SER A 80 -2.21 1.92 13.50
C SER A 80 -2.51 1.20 14.84
N PRO A 81 -2.63 1.89 15.99
CA PRO A 81 -3.02 1.24 17.26
C PRO A 81 -4.38 0.55 17.19
N LEU A 82 -5.36 1.14 16.51
CA LEU A 82 -6.69 0.55 16.33
C LEU A 82 -6.62 -0.73 15.51
N LYS A 83 -5.83 -0.73 14.43
CA LYS A 83 -5.58 -1.91 13.60
C LYS A 83 -4.96 -3.04 14.43
N PHE A 84 -3.90 -2.76 15.19
CA PHE A 84 -3.26 -3.75 16.06
C PHE A 84 -4.21 -4.29 17.14
N ALA A 85 -4.94 -3.42 17.83
CA ALA A 85 -5.91 -3.82 18.85
C ALA A 85 -7.03 -4.69 18.26
N SER A 86 -7.58 -4.30 17.10
CA SER A 86 -8.62 -5.08 16.43
C SER A 86 -8.14 -6.47 16.01
N TYR A 87 -6.89 -6.58 15.54
CA TYR A 87 -6.28 -7.85 15.18
C TYR A 87 -6.08 -8.74 16.41
N GLY A 88 -5.59 -8.17 17.52
CA GLY A 88 -5.44 -8.89 18.79
C GLY A 88 -6.75 -9.46 19.30
N ILE A 89 -7.80 -8.63 19.35
CA ILE A 89 -9.15 -9.06 19.76
C ILE A 89 -9.68 -10.19 18.85
N ALA A 90 -9.46 -10.09 17.54
CA ALA A 90 -9.90 -11.13 16.61
C ALA A 90 -9.17 -12.45 16.84
N MET A 91 -7.87 -12.41 17.09
CA MET A 91 -7.06 -13.58 17.39
C MET A 91 -7.46 -14.24 18.72
N ASP A 92 -7.72 -13.43 19.76
CA ASP A 92 -8.22 -13.90 21.04
C ASP A 92 -9.59 -14.57 20.90
N ASN A 93 -10.50 -13.99 20.12
CA ASN A 93 -11.81 -14.58 19.83
C ASN A 93 -11.70 -15.90 19.06
N GLN A 94 -10.76 -16.01 18.12
CA GLN A 94 -10.49 -17.26 17.41
C GLN A 94 -9.98 -18.34 18.37
N ASN A 95 -9.05 -17.99 19.26
CA ASN A 95 -8.54 -18.91 20.28
C ASN A 95 -9.66 -19.39 21.22
N LEU A 96 -10.54 -18.47 21.65
CA LEU A 96 -11.69 -18.81 22.48
C LEU A 96 -12.65 -19.75 21.73
N ALA A 97 -12.90 -19.52 20.45
CA ALA A 97 -13.74 -20.38 19.62
C ALA A 97 -13.18 -21.82 19.51
N ILE A 98 -11.86 -21.97 19.38
CA ILE A 98 -11.17 -23.27 19.39
C ILE A 98 -11.39 -23.98 20.73
N GLN A 99 -11.14 -23.28 21.84
CA GLN A 99 -11.31 -23.84 23.18
C GLN A 99 -12.75 -24.28 23.43
N LEU A 100 -13.72 -23.43 23.10
CA LEU A 100 -15.15 -23.75 23.23
C LEU A 100 -15.54 -24.95 22.38
N SER A 101 -15.02 -25.07 21.16
CA SER A 101 -15.26 -26.24 20.31
C SER A 101 -14.79 -27.54 20.98
N GLY A 102 -13.61 -27.52 21.60
CA GLY A 102 -13.07 -28.64 22.36
C GLY A 102 -13.96 -29.00 23.56
N LEU A 103 -14.36 -28.01 24.35
CA LEU A 103 -15.21 -28.20 25.52
C LEU A 103 -16.60 -28.74 25.14
N VAL A 104 -17.18 -28.26 24.03
CA VAL A 104 -18.46 -28.78 23.50
C VAL A 104 -18.34 -30.25 23.13
N ALA A 105 -17.28 -30.61 22.40
CA ALA A 105 -17.03 -32.01 22.01
C ALA A 105 -16.83 -32.92 23.22
N GLU A 106 -16.06 -32.47 24.21
CA GLU A 106 -15.83 -33.20 25.45
C GLU A 106 -17.12 -33.37 26.26
N ASN A 107 -17.94 -32.32 26.38
CA ASN A 107 -19.20 -32.41 27.10
C ASN A 107 -20.19 -33.37 26.42
N LYS A 108 -20.30 -33.33 25.08
CA LYS A 108 -21.11 -34.30 24.32
C LYS A 108 -20.68 -35.74 24.61
N ARG A 109 -19.37 -36.01 24.58
CA ARG A 109 -18.80 -37.33 24.89
C ARG A 109 -19.11 -37.76 26.33
N LEU A 110 -18.88 -36.91 27.32
CA LEU A 110 -19.13 -37.20 28.74
C LEU A 110 -20.61 -37.47 29.00
N ARG A 111 -21.50 -36.68 28.40
CA ARG A 111 -22.96 -36.88 28.51
C ARG A 111 -23.37 -38.23 27.97
N LYS A 112 -22.84 -38.64 26.81
CA LYS A 112 -23.08 -39.96 26.22
C LYS A 112 -22.60 -41.09 27.13
N MET A 113 -21.38 -40.98 27.68
CA MET A 113 -20.84 -41.97 28.63
C MET A 113 -21.69 -42.10 29.90
N LEU A 114 -22.24 -40.98 30.40
CA LEU A 114 -23.07 -40.95 31.61
C LEU A 114 -24.55 -41.25 31.35
N GLY A 115 -24.95 -41.62 30.13
CA GLY A 115 -26.36 -41.85 29.77
C GLY A 115 -27.24 -40.60 29.87
N LYS A 116 -26.66 -39.40 29.85
CA LYS A 116 -27.38 -38.12 29.97
C LYS A 116 -27.79 -37.59 28.60
N LYS A 117 -29.01 -37.09 28.52
CA LYS A 117 -29.69 -36.48 27.35
C LYS A 117 -28.89 -35.37 26.66
N GLU A 118 -28.50 -35.48 25.40
CA GLU A 118 -27.63 -34.48 24.73
C GLU A 118 -28.10 -33.02 24.94
N LYS A 119 -27.13 -32.11 25.04
CA LYS A 119 -27.39 -30.66 25.16
C LYS A 119 -27.31 -30.04 23.77
N ASP A 120 -28.21 -29.09 23.50
CA ASP A 120 -28.19 -28.32 22.26
C ASP A 120 -27.11 -27.24 22.33
N TYR A 121 -26.23 -27.23 21.33
CA TYR A 121 -25.12 -26.28 21.21
C TYR A 121 -25.20 -25.47 19.92
N ARG A 122 -26.29 -25.56 19.15
CA ARG A 122 -26.40 -24.97 17.81
C ARG A 122 -26.08 -23.48 17.75
N GLU A 123 -26.52 -22.70 18.74
CA GLU A 123 -26.22 -21.26 18.81
C GLU A 123 -24.73 -20.98 19.06
N ILE A 124 -24.12 -21.74 19.97
CA ILE A 124 -22.70 -21.62 20.30
C ILE A 124 -21.84 -22.07 19.11
N GLU A 125 -22.22 -23.16 18.43
CA GLU A 125 -21.53 -23.66 17.24
C GLU A 125 -21.57 -22.65 16.08
N LYS A 126 -22.69 -21.93 15.90
CA LYS A 126 -22.77 -20.82 14.92
C LYS A 126 -21.76 -19.72 15.24
N LEU A 127 -21.67 -19.30 16.50
CA LEU A 127 -20.74 -18.26 16.94
C LEU A 127 -19.28 -18.72 16.76
N ILE A 128 -18.95 -19.95 17.18
CA ILE A 128 -17.64 -20.57 16.98
C ILE A 128 -17.27 -20.52 15.49
N HIS A 129 -18.19 -20.90 14.61
CA HIS A 129 -17.92 -20.93 13.18
C HIS A 129 -17.60 -19.53 12.60
N CYS A 130 -18.32 -18.49 13.04
CA CYS A 130 -18.05 -17.12 12.65
C CYS A 130 -16.62 -16.69 12.98
N TYR A 131 -16.13 -17.01 14.18
CA TYR A 131 -14.80 -16.60 14.64
C TYR A 131 -13.66 -17.47 14.08
N LEU A 132 -13.93 -18.72 13.73
CA LEU A 132 -12.92 -19.58 13.06
C LEU A 132 -12.68 -19.20 11.60
N GLN A 133 -13.60 -18.50 10.94
CA GLN A 133 -13.45 -18.08 9.53
C GLN A 133 -12.61 -16.81 9.34
N PHE A 134 -12.16 -16.17 10.43
CA PHE A 134 -11.49 -14.86 10.38
C PHE A 134 -10.21 -14.87 9.51
N GLU A 135 -9.30 -15.84 9.70
CA GLU A 135 -8.05 -15.93 8.91
C GLU A 135 -8.26 -16.19 7.41
N LYS A 136 -9.33 -16.90 7.02
CA LYS A 136 -9.59 -17.20 5.60
C LYS A 136 -9.92 -15.94 4.80
N ARG A 137 -10.44 -14.89 5.44
CA ARG A 137 -10.81 -13.63 4.77
C ARG A 137 -9.62 -12.68 4.60
N GLU A 138 -8.67 -12.69 5.52
CA GLU A 138 -7.44 -11.87 5.45
C GLU A 138 -6.46 -12.39 4.37
N ARG A 139 -6.38 -13.70 4.13
CA ARG A 139 -5.49 -14.28 3.09
C ARG A 139 -6.00 -14.15 1.65
N SER A 140 -7.21 -13.63 1.44
CA SER A 140 -7.85 -13.48 0.12
C SER A 140 -7.94 -12.02 -0.35
N LYS A 141 -7.30 -11.10 0.37
CA LYS A 141 -7.09 -9.69 -0.01
C LYS A 141 -5.61 -9.43 -0.19
#